data_AF-A0A512C0G3-F1
#
_entry.id   AF-A0A512C0G3-F1
#
_cell.length_a   1.000
_cell.length_b   1.000
_cell.length_c   1.000
_cell.angle_alpha   90.00
_cell.angle_beta   90.00
_cell.angle_gamma   90.00
#
_symmetry.space_group_name_H-M   'P 1'
#
loop_
_entity.id
_entity.type
_entity.pdbx_description
1 polymer ?
#
loop_
_entity_poly.entity_id
_entity_poly.type
_entity_poly.pdbx_seq_one_letter_code
_entity_poly.pdbx_strand_id
1 'polypeptide(L)'
;MVLSIMGLIMSLVGPRVLGYLTDSKEKMARIQVETLSSAVELFFIDNGRYPLEPEGLDALLAPPPTLRTWNGPYLKGANVPVDPWGKPYRYASKDRGRSYVIISEGAPGREHDGAHKRVSAAPSQQMSRNGTSFR
;
A
#
# COMPACT_ATOMS: atom_id res chain seq x y z
N MET A 1 41.35 3.31 -33.27
CA MET A 1 40.47 4.48 -33.02
C MET A 1 39.06 4.11 -32.53
N VAL A 2 38.60 2.85 -32.69
CA VAL A 2 37.28 2.38 -32.18
C VAL A 2 37.24 2.18 -30.65
N LEU A 3 38.38 1.87 -30.00
CA LEU A 3 38.44 1.70 -28.54
C LEU A 3 38.24 3.02 -27.76
N SER A 4 38.47 4.16 -28.39
CA SER A 4 38.42 5.48 -27.75
C SER A 4 36.98 6.02 -27.61
N ILE A 5 36.11 5.73 -28.59
CA ILE A 5 34.70 6.14 -28.54
C ILE A 5 33.90 5.36 -27.49
N MET A 6 34.22 4.07 -27.29
CA MET A 6 33.50 3.21 -26.34
C MET A 6 33.72 3.66 -24.88
N GLY A 7 34.93 4.13 -24.55
CA GLY A 7 35.27 4.63 -23.21
C GLY A 7 34.59 5.95 -22.84
N LEU A 8 34.28 6.80 -23.83
CA LEU A 8 33.63 8.09 -23.59
C LEU A 8 32.15 7.93 -23.21
N ILE A 9 31.44 7.00 -23.84
CA ILE A 9 30.01 6.76 -23.61
C ILE A 9 29.75 6.05 -22.27
N MET A 10 30.64 5.14 -21.85
CA MET A 10 30.56 4.44 -20.56
C MET A 10 30.80 5.34 -19.34
N SER A 11 31.47 6.49 -19.52
CA SER A 11 31.70 7.48 -18.45
C SER A 11 30.44 8.26 -18.05
N LEU A 12 29.45 8.36 -18.96
CA LEU A 12 28.25 9.17 -18.76
C LEU A 12 26.97 8.34 -18.51
N VAL A 13 27.11 7.16 -17.92
CA VAL A 13 25.97 6.41 -17.37
C VAL A 13 26.11 6.32 -15.85
N GLY A 14 26.31 7.49 -15.23
CA GLY A 14 26.32 7.65 -13.79
C GLY A 14 24.92 7.46 -13.15
N PRO A 15 24.82 7.57 -11.81
CA PRO A 15 23.69 7.12 -10.97
C PRO A 15 22.32 7.78 -11.22
N ARG A 16 22.18 8.63 -12.24
CA ARG A 16 20.92 9.29 -12.59
C ARG A 16 19.83 8.29 -13.02
N VAL A 17 20.18 7.17 -13.66
CA VAL A 17 19.21 6.12 -14.03
C VAL A 17 18.62 5.44 -12.79
N LEU A 18 19.39 5.28 -11.72
CA LEU A 18 18.88 4.74 -10.45
C LEU A 18 17.88 5.68 -9.77
N GLY A 19 18.04 7.01 -9.92
CA GLY A 19 17.08 8.00 -9.43
C GLY A 19 15.71 7.88 -10.09
N TYR A 20 15.68 7.87 -11.43
CA TYR A 20 14.42 7.76 -12.20
C TYR A 20 13.68 6.43 -11.97
N LEU A 21 14.41 5.33 -11.79
CA LEU A 21 13.82 4.04 -11.43
C LEU A 21 13.23 4.05 -10.02
N THR A 22 13.82 4.81 -9.09
CA THR A 22 13.32 4.88 -7.71
C THR A 22 12.00 5.63 -7.62
N ASP A 23 11.87 6.78 -8.27
CA ASP A 23 10.63 7.58 -8.27
C ASP A 23 9.46 6.81 -8.90
N SER A 24 9.76 6.07 -9.98
CA SER A 24 8.75 5.24 -10.67
C SER A 24 8.28 4.09 -9.78
N LYS A 25 9.20 3.46 -9.04
CA LYS A 25 8.89 2.41 -8.07
C LYS A 25 8.06 2.93 -6.90
N GLU A 26 8.37 4.10 -6.38
CA GLU A 26 7.58 4.70 -5.30
C GLU A 26 6.14 4.98 -5.73
N LYS A 27 5.96 5.55 -6.93
CA LYS A 27 4.63 5.77 -7.51
C LYS A 27 3.86 4.46 -7.70
N MET A 28 4.51 3.41 -8.20
CA MET A 28 3.91 2.09 -8.32
C MET A 28 3.50 1.51 -6.96
N ALA A 29 4.36 1.63 -5.94
CA ALA A 29 4.07 1.15 -4.60
C ALA A 29 2.84 1.85 -4.01
N ARG A 30 2.71 3.18 -4.23
CA ARG A 30 1.55 3.96 -3.80
C ARG A 30 0.26 3.49 -4.46
N ILE A 31 0.28 3.26 -5.77
CA ILE A 31 -0.87 2.74 -6.54
C ILE A 31 -1.27 1.35 -6.04
N GLN A 32 -0.29 0.48 -5.73
CA GLN A 32 -0.56 -0.85 -5.17
C GLN A 32 -1.19 -0.76 -3.78
N VAL A 33 -0.64 0.07 -2.88
CA VAL A 33 -1.22 0.29 -1.55
C VAL A 33 -2.65 0.84 -1.65
N GLU A 34 -2.91 1.75 -2.59
CA GLU A 34 -4.25 2.28 -2.84
C GLU A 34 -5.21 1.18 -3.33
N THR A 35 -4.77 0.34 -4.26
CA THR A 35 -5.55 -0.81 -4.76
C THR A 35 -5.87 -1.80 -3.62
N LEU A 36 -4.88 -2.13 -2.79
CA LEU A 36 -5.08 -2.97 -1.61
C LEU A 36 -6.04 -2.32 -0.61
N SER A 37 -5.91 -1.01 -0.39
CA SER A 37 -6.79 -0.25 0.51
C SER A 37 -8.25 -0.32 0.04
N SER A 38 -8.50 -0.10 -1.26
CA SER A 38 -9.84 -0.20 -1.84
C SER A 38 -10.42 -1.61 -1.70
N ALA A 39 -9.61 -2.65 -1.90
CA ALA A 39 -10.06 -4.03 -1.70
C ALA A 39 -10.44 -4.32 -0.24
N VAL A 40 -9.66 -3.82 0.71
CA VAL A 40 -9.93 -3.91 2.15
C VAL A 40 -11.21 -3.13 2.53
N GLU A 41 -11.44 -1.97 1.93
CA GLU A 41 -12.68 -1.20 2.10
C GLU A 41 -13.91 -1.93 1.56
N LEU A 42 -13.82 -2.55 0.37
CA LEU A 42 -14.90 -3.39 -0.15
C LEU A 42 -15.19 -4.57 0.78
N PHE A 43 -14.15 -5.23 1.29
CA PHE A 43 -14.31 -6.31 2.26
C PHE A 43 -15.07 -5.83 3.52
N PHE A 44 -14.77 -4.63 4.02
CA PHE A 44 -15.50 -4.02 5.13
C PHE A 44 -16.96 -3.73 4.82
N ILE A 45 -17.28 -3.27 3.60
CA ILE A 45 -18.66 -3.02 3.18
C ILE A 45 -19.48 -4.32 3.22
N ASP A 46 -18.89 -5.43 2.77
CA ASP A 46 -19.59 -6.71 2.70
C ASP A 46 -19.67 -7.45 4.05
N ASN A 47 -18.62 -7.35 4.87
CA ASN A 47 -18.47 -8.14 6.10
C ASN A 47 -18.64 -7.33 7.39
N GLY A 48 -18.67 -6.00 7.30
CA GLY A 48 -18.73 -5.09 8.44
C GLY A 48 -17.45 -5.01 9.29
N ARG A 49 -16.35 -5.63 8.84
CA ARG A 49 -15.03 -5.62 9.49
C ARG A 49 -13.92 -5.71 8.46
N TYR A 50 -12.73 -5.23 8.82
CA TYR A 50 -11.52 -5.51 8.04
C TYR A 50 -10.99 -6.93 8.29
N PRO A 51 -10.12 -7.46 7.41
CA PRO A 51 -9.41 -8.69 7.67
C PRO A 51 -8.67 -8.67 9.00
N LEU A 52 -8.60 -9.81 9.68
CA LEU A 52 -7.82 -9.94 10.91
C LEU A 52 -6.35 -10.20 10.58
N GLU A 53 -5.45 -9.95 11.53
CA GLU A 53 -4.02 -10.23 11.37
C GLU A 53 -3.69 -11.67 10.94
N PRO A 54 -4.33 -12.74 11.47
CA PRO A 54 -4.14 -14.11 10.98
C PRO A 54 -4.72 -14.38 9.58
N GLU A 55 -5.68 -13.57 9.12
CA GLU A 55 -6.27 -13.72 7.78
C GLU A 55 -5.48 -12.94 6.72
N GLY A 56 -4.89 -11.81 7.13
CA GLY A 56 -4.00 -11.01 6.30
C GLY A 56 -4.66 -10.43 5.04
N LEU A 57 -3.83 -10.14 4.04
CA LEU A 57 -4.29 -9.71 2.71
C LEU A 57 -4.85 -10.89 1.89
N ASP A 58 -4.58 -12.13 2.30
CA ASP A 58 -5.11 -13.33 1.65
C ASP A 58 -6.63 -13.43 1.76
N ALA A 59 -7.22 -12.85 2.80
CA ALA A 59 -8.68 -12.73 2.97
C ALA A 59 -9.37 -11.97 1.81
N LEU A 60 -8.61 -11.17 1.05
CA LEU A 60 -9.10 -10.42 -0.09
C LEU A 60 -9.19 -11.30 -1.36
N LEU A 61 -8.42 -12.38 -1.41
CA LEU A 61 -8.35 -13.32 -2.52
C LEU A 61 -9.21 -14.56 -2.31
N ALA A 62 -9.21 -15.08 -1.08
CA ALA A 62 -9.94 -16.27 -0.70
C ALA A 62 -10.79 -16.01 0.54
N PRO A 63 -11.98 -16.65 0.64
CA PRO A 63 -12.82 -16.54 1.82
C PRO A 63 -12.13 -17.18 3.04
N PRO A 64 -11.91 -16.43 4.14
CA PRO A 64 -11.42 -17.03 5.37
C PRO A 64 -12.53 -17.89 6.03
N PRO A 65 -12.16 -18.94 6.76
CA PRO A 65 -13.13 -19.89 7.36
C PRO A 65 -14.01 -19.25 8.45
N THR A 66 -13.64 -18.07 8.92
CA THR A 66 -14.35 -17.29 9.93
C THR A 66 -15.52 -16.49 9.36
N LEU A 67 -15.60 -16.31 8.03
CA LEU A 67 -16.63 -15.52 7.36
C LEU A 67 -17.73 -16.42 6.79
N ARG A 68 -18.98 -16.00 6.99
CA ARG A 68 -20.17 -16.67 6.45
C ARG A 68 -20.56 -16.16 5.07
N THR A 69 -20.22 -14.91 4.76
CA THR A 69 -20.57 -14.23 3.50
C THR A 69 -19.30 -13.64 2.93
N TRP A 70 -18.95 -13.96 1.68
CA TRP A 70 -17.79 -13.41 0.99
C TRP A 70 -18.15 -13.28 -0.49
N ASN A 71 -18.03 -12.06 -1.04
CA ASN A 71 -18.39 -11.78 -2.44
C ASN A 71 -17.17 -11.48 -3.31
N GLY A 72 -15.98 -11.90 -2.87
CA GLY A 72 -14.74 -11.65 -3.59
C GLY A 72 -14.62 -12.44 -4.91
N PRO A 73 -13.48 -12.34 -5.60
CA PRO A 73 -12.23 -11.71 -5.14
C PRO A 73 -12.27 -10.17 -5.17
N TYR A 74 -11.77 -9.55 -4.10
CA TYR A 74 -11.71 -8.09 -3.96
C TYR A 74 -10.48 -7.47 -4.64
N LEU A 75 -9.51 -8.30 -5.03
CA LEU A 75 -8.33 -7.91 -5.80
C LEU A 75 -8.45 -8.38 -7.25
N LYS A 76 -8.03 -7.52 -8.20
CA LYS A 76 -8.02 -7.81 -9.64
C LYS A 76 -6.86 -8.72 -10.07
N GLY A 77 -6.48 -9.70 -9.26
CA GLY A 77 -5.36 -10.60 -9.51
C GLY A 77 -5.49 -11.91 -8.74
N ALA A 78 -4.71 -12.91 -9.12
CA ALA A 78 -4.72 -14.22 -8.46
C ALA A 78 -3.92 -14.24 -7.14
N ASN A 79 -3.03 -13.27 -6.92
CA ASN A 79 -2.11 -13.19 -5.79
C ASN A 79 -2.00 -11.76 -5.25
N VAL A 80 -1.57 -11.63 -3.98
CA VAL A 80 -1.22 -10.33 -3.39
C VAL A 80 0.05 -9.83 -4.09
N PRO A 81 0.03 -8.66 -4.73
CA PRO A 81 1.22 -8.13 -5.39
C PRO A 81 2.32 -7.87 -4.37
N VAL A 82 3.57 -8.10 -4.76
CA VAL A 82 4.75 -7.64 -4.02
C VAL A 82 5.07 -6.20 -4.40
N ASP A 83 5.73 -5.49 -3.51
CA ASP A 83 6.16 -4.13 -3.77
C ASP A 83 7.21 -4.08 -4.91
N PRO A 84 7.48 -2.91 -5.50
CA PRO A 84 8.40 -2.75 -6.63
C PRO A 84 9.89 -3.02 -6.31
N TRP A 85 10.19 -3.33 -5.05
CA TRP A 85 11.51 -3.78 -4.59
C TRP A 85 11.54 -5.30 -4.31
N GLY A 86 10.44 -6.00 -4.60
CA GLY A 86 10.32 -7.46 -4.46
C GLY A 86 10.01 -7.91 -3.03
N LYS A 87 9.54 -7.00 -2.17
CA LYS A 87 9.18 -7.31 -0.78
C LYS A 87 7.66 -7.43 -0.62
N PRO A 88 7.18 -8.35 0.23
CA PRO A 88 5.76 -8.45 0.52
C PRO A 88 5.27 -7.24 1.31
N TYR A 89 4.04 -6.80 1.04
CA TYR A 89 3.38 -5.79 1.87
C TYR A 89 3.10 -6.34 3.26
N ARG A 90 3.40 -5.54 4.29
CA ARG A 90 3.02 -5.88 5.66
C ARG A 90 1.63 -5.34 5.95
N TYR A 91 0.76 -6.24 6.36
CA TYR A 91 -0.57 -5.93 6.86
C TYR A 91 -0.62 -6.11 8.37
N ALA A 92 -1.17 -5.12 9.06
CA ALA A 92 -1.45 -5.20 10.48
C ALA A 92 -2.87 -4.70 10.73
N SER A 93 -3.63 -5.42 11.55
CA SER A 93 -5.02 -5.11 11.87
C SER A 93 -5.15 -4.94 13.37
N LYS A 94 -5.65 -3.79 13.81
CA LYS A 94 -5.86 -3.47 15.22
C LYS A 94 -7.36 -3.41 15.53
N ASP A 95 -7.67 -3.42 16.82
CA ASP A 95 -9.03 -3.26 17.33
C ASP A 95 -10.04 -4.27 16.76
N ARG A 96 -9.60 -5.52 16.56
CA ARG A 96 -10.39 -6.62 15.98
C ARG A 96 -10.95 -6.32 14.57
N GLY A 97 -10.16 -5.70 13.71
CA GLY A 97 -10.57 -5.37 12.34
C GLY A 97 -11.37 -4.08 12.24
N ARG A 98 -11.19 -3.14 13.18
CA ARG A 98 -11.69 -1.75 13.05
C ARG A 98 -10.64 -0.81 12.48
N SER A 99 -9.36 -1.13 12.59
CA SER A 99 -8.30 -0.30 12.01
C SER A 99 -7.29 -1.19 11.31
N TYR A 100 -6.76 -0.73 10.19
CA TYR A 100 -5.77 -1.48 9.45
C TYR A 100 -4.63 -0.58 8.98
N VAL A 101 -3.47 -1.21 8.80
CA VAL A 101 -2.27 -0.54 8.33
C VAL A 101 -1.62 -1.42 7.27
N ILE A 102 -1.35 -0.82 6.12
CA ILE A 102 -0.59 -1.45 5.02
C ILE A 102 0.71 -0.68 4.87
N ILE A 103 1.83 -1.41 4.94
CA ILE A 103 3.18 -0.85 4.89
C ILE A 103 3.94 -1.52 3.75
N SER A 104 4.49 -0.71 2.84
CA SER A 104 5.56 -1.10 1.93
C SER A 104 6.90 -0.92 2.66
N GLU A 105 7.77 -1.93 2.64
CA GLU A 105 9.11 -1.78 3.22
C GLU A 105 10.04 -0.89 2.36
N GLY A 106 9.75 -0.75 1.06
CA GLY A 106 10.49 0.16 0.21
C GLY A 106 11.92 -0.30 -0.09
N ALA A 107 12.74 0.62 -0.63
CA ALA A 107 14.13 0.35 -0.95
C ALA A 107 14.96 0.06 0.32
N PRO A 108 15.79 -1.00 0.34
CA PRO A 108 16.66 -1.27 1.48
C PRO A 108 17.65 -0.12 1.70
N GLY A 109 17.78 0.32 2.96
CA GLY A 109 18.75 1.34 3.38
C GLY A 109 18.30 2.79 3.19
N ARG A 110 17.06 3.05 2.74
CA ARG A 110 16.46 4.39 2.82
C ARG A 110 15.25 4.34 3.74
N GLU A 111 15.40 4.93 4.91
CA GLU A 111 14.28 5.43 5.73
C GLU A 111 13.71 6.68 5.04
N HIS A 112 13.16 6.49 3.84
CA HIS A 112 12.26 7.47 3.24
C HIS A 112 10.84 6.99 3.50
N ASP A 113 9.88 7.91 3.42
CA ASP A 113 8.44 7.72 3.59
C ASP A 113 7.86 6.61 2.68
N GLY A 114 8.23 5.36 2.90
CA GLY A 114 7.76 4.23 2.11
C GLY A 114 6.25 4.18 2.25
N ALA A 115 5.52 4.21 1.12
CA ALA A 115 4.08 4.40 1.06
C ALA A 115 3.34 3.74 2.23
N HIS A 116 3.08 4.52 3.28
CA HIS A 116 2.45 4.06 4.51
C HIS A 116 1.05 4.62 4.55
N LYS A 117 0.08 3.76 4.28
CA LYS A 117 -1.34 4.12 4.42
C LYS A 117 -1.83 3.53 5.73
N ARG A 118 -1.91 4.40 6.75
CA ARG A 118 -2.59 4.11 8.02
C ARG A 118 -4.04 4.53 7.85
N VAL A 119 -4.96 3.58 7.86
CA VAL A 119 -6.39 3.85 7.82
C VAL A 119 -6.99 3.31 9.10
N SER A 120 -7.16 4.22 10.07
CA SER A 120 -7.94 3.95 11.26
C SER A 120 -9.41 4.17 10.92
N ALA A 121 -10.25 3.13 10.88
CA ALA A 121 -11.70 3.39 10.90
C ALA A 121 -12.10 3.72 12.34
N ALA A 122 -11.98 5.01 12.66
CA ALA A 122 -12.71 5.65 13.73
C ALA A 122 -13.40 6.88 13.13
N PRO A 123 -14.66 7.14 13.48
CA PRO A 123 -15.50 8.11 12.79
C PRO A 123 -14.90 9.51 12.92
N SER A 124 -14.95 10.23 11.82
CA SER A 124 -14.72 11.66 11.72
C SER A 124 -15.57 12.39 12.76
N GLN A 125 -15.02 12.65 13.94
CA GLN A 125 -15.45 13.79 14.76
C GLN A 125 -14.60 14.99 14.37
N GLN A 126 -14.84 15.46 13.15
CA GLN A 126 -14.52 16.80 12.71
C GLN A 126 -15.84 17.48 12.36
N MET A 127 -16.71 17.68 13.35
CA MET A 127 -17.89 18.53 13.21
C MET A 127 -18.45 18.92 14.59
N SER A 128 -17.98 20.05 15.12
CA SER A 128 -18.71 21.02 15.98
C SER A 128 -17.63 21.91 16.59
N ARG A 129 -17.41 23.14 16.12
CA ARG A 129 -18.30 24.27 16.37
C ARG A 129 -18.01 25.36 15.33
N ASN A 130 -18.90 25.52 14.35
CA ASN A 130 -19.10 26.82 13.73
C ASN A 130 -20.36 27.42 14.37
N GLY A 131 -20.25 28.60 14.97
CA GLY A 131 -21.35 29.22 15.72
C GLY A 131 -20.91 30.42 16.56
N THR A 132 -20.75 31.56 15.89
CA THR A 132 -21.26 32.89 16.31
C THR A 132 -21.58 33.15 17.79
N SER A 133 -20.87 34.12 18.38
CA SER A 133 -21.44 35.17 19.26
C SER A 133 -20.46 36.36 19.22
N PHE A 134 -20.66 37.36 18.37
CA PHE A 134 -21.26 38.64 18.78
C PHE A 134 -21.54 38.71 20.28
N ARG A 135 -20.71 39.47 21.00
CA ARG A 135 -21.11 40.48 21.99
C ARG A 135 -19.94 41.44 22.19
#